data_AF-A0A350WPW5-F1
#
_entry.id   AF-A0A350WPW5-F1
#
_cell.length_a   1.000
_cell.length_b   1.000
_cell.length_c   1.000
_cell.angle_alpha   90.00
_cell.angle_beta   90.00
_cell.angle_gamma   90.00
#
_symmetry.space_group_name_H-M   'P 1'
#
loop_
_entity.id
_entity.type
_entity.pdbx_description
1 polymer ?
#
loop_
_entity_poly.entity_id
_entity_poly.type
_entity_poly.pdbx_seq_one_letter_code
_entity_poly.pdbx_strand_id
1 'polypeptide(L)'
;DDLTFRVDDQIRGENPWKDWMITTRISMAEYAPVAWRAIRCHKSQLPSLGKLAELHEDAASAVLAMQGTFFRAYSLVNGGRKVETDL
;
A
#
# COMPACT_ATOMS: atom_id res chain seq x y z
N ASP A 1 4.24 -8.99 14.95
CA ASP A 1 5.27 -7.94 14.84
C ASP A 1 4.85 -6.94 13.78
N ASP A 2 4.92 -5.65 14.09
CA ASP A 2 4.54 -4.56 13.19
C ASP A 2 5.56 -4.38 12.05
N LEU A 3 5.06 -4.12 10.84
CA LEU A 3 5.88 -3.73 9.70
C LEU A 3 6.35 -2.28 9.89
N THR A 4 7.59 -2.12 10.31
CA THR A 4 8.21 -0.82 10.56
C THR A 4 9.52 -0.67 9.79
N PHE A 5 9.89 0.56 9.46
CA PHE A 5 11.12 0.91 8.77
C PHE A 5 11.65 2.25 9.29
N ARG A 6 12.97 2.43 9.24
CA ARG A 6 13.63 3.65 9.73
C ARG A 6 13.76 4.67 8.61
N VAL A 7 13.42 5.92 8.89
CA VAL A 7 13.68 7.09 8.05
C VAL A 7 14.37 8.12 8.93
N ASP A 8 15.67 8.31 8.70
CA ASP A 8 16.53 9.15 9.54
C ASP A 8 16.46 8.76 11.03
N ASP A 9 16.01 9.68 11.87
CA ASP A 9 15.82 9.51 13.31
C ASP A 9 14.44 8.95 13.69
N GLN A 10 13.55 8.75 12.71
CA GLN A 10 12.18 8.30 12.92
C GLN A 10 11.99 6.83 12.56
N ILE A 11 11.24 6.11 13.40
CA ILE A 11 10.68 4.81 13.07
C ILE A 11 9.27 5.05 12.50
N ARG A 12 9.07 4.67 11.25
CA ARG A 12 7.77 4.71 10.57
C ARG A 12 7.21 3.31 10.47
N GLY A 13 5.89 3.21 10.44
CA GLY A 13 5.18 1.95 10.28
C GLY A 13 3.85 2.17 9.59
N GLU A 14 3.02 1.15 9.61
CA GLU A 14 1.66 1.24 9.09
C GLU A 14 0.83 2.26 9.89
N ASN A 15 0.28 3.25 9.21
CA ASN A 15 -0.79 4.09 9.74
C ASN A 15 -2.01 3.93 8.82
N PRO A 16 -2.77 2.82 8.98
CA PRO A 16 -3.89 2.54 8.11
C PRO A 16 -4.98 3.59 8.29
N TRP A 17 -5.57 4.03 7.17
CA TRP A 17 -6.78 4.84 7.23
C TRP A 17 -7.88 4.07 7.95
N LYS A 18 -8.65 4.77 8.80
CA LYS A 18 -9.89 4.20 9.33
C LYS A 18 -10.83 3.94 8.16
N ASP A 19 -11.62 2.87 8.22
CA ASP A 19 -12.45 2.47 7.07
C ASP A 19 -13.38 3.60 6.58
N TRP A 20 -13.96 4.37 7.52
CA TRP A 20 -14.83 5.51 7.19
C TRP A 20 -14.10 6.70 6.53
N MET A 21 -12.77 6.75 6.61
CA MET A 21 -11.94 7.75 5.93
C MET A 21 -11.63 7.34 4.49
N ILE A 22 -11.83 6.08 4.10
CA ILE A 22 -11.50 5.62 2.76
C ILE A 22 -12.58 6.09 1.79
N THR A 23 -12.21 6.92 0.82
CA THR A 23 -13.13 7.44 -0.19
C THR A 23 -13.02 6.69 -1.52
N THR A 24 -11.94 5.93 -1.73
CA THR A 24 -11.71 5.20 -2.99
C THR A 24 -11.09 3.83 -2.70
N ARG A 25 -11.59 2.80 -3.38
CA ARG A 25 -11.08 1.42 -3.31
C ARG A 25 -10.85 0.87 -4.72
N ILE A 26 -9.59 0.67 -5.09
CA ILE A 26 -9.20 0.06 -6.38
C ILE A 26 -8.87 -1.42 -6.14
N SER A 27 -9.38 -2.30 -7.00
CA SER A 27 -8.98 -3.71 -6.98
C SER A 27 -7.56 -3.86 -7.53
N MET A 28 -6.62 -4.28 -6.69
CA MET A 28 -5.21 -4.42 -7.06
C MET A 28 -4.79 -5.87 -7.31
N ALA A 29 -5.69 -6.84 -7.10
CA ALA A 29 -5.34 -8.27 -7.06
C ALA A 29 -4.68 -8.76 -8.36
N GLU A 30 -5.19 -8.33 -9.52
CA GLU A 30 -4.66 -8.72 -10.83
C GLU A 30 -3.25 -8.16 -11.08
N TYR A 31 -2.93 -7.00 -10.53
CA TYR A 31 -1.67 -6.29 -10.76
C TYR A 31 -0.64 -6.51 -9.65
N ALA A 32 -1.02 -7.08 -8.52
CA ALA A 32 -0.14 -7.28 -7.37
C ALA A 32 1.15 -8.09 -7.69
N PRO A 33 1.13 -9.16 -8.52
CA PRO A 33 2.35 -9.83 -8.92
C PRO A 33 3.29 -8.95 -9.77
N VAL A 34 2.74 -8.07 -10.60
CA VAL A 34 3.52 -7.11 -11.39
C VAL A 34 4.20 -6.11 -10.46
N ALA A 35 3.46 -5.57 -9.49
CA ALA A 35 3.99 -4.65 -8.49
C ALA A 35 5.12 -5.29 -7.66
N TRP A 36 4.95 -6.56 -7.26
CA TRP A 36 5.99 -7.29 -6.53
C TRP A 36 7.27 -7.44 -7.35
N ARG A 37 7.17 -7.84 -8.62
CA ARG A 37 8.33 -7.93 -9.51
C ARG A 37 9.05 -6.58 -9.66
N ALA A 38 8.29 -5.48 -9.80
CA ALA A 38 8.85 -4.14 -9.85
C ALA A 38 9.61 -3.80 -8.56
N ILE A 39 9.02 -4.04 -7.39
CA ILE A 39 9.67 -3.85 -6.08
C ILE A 39 10.99 -4.64 -6.00
N ARG A 40 11.02 -5.89 -6.48
CA ARG A 40 12.21 -6.74 -6.48
C ARG A 40 13.38 -6.23 -7.34
N CYS A 41 13.11 -5.33 -8.30
CA CYS A 41 14.17 -4.65 -9.06
C CYS A 41 14.97 -3.65 -8.20
N HIS A 42 14.38 -3.10 -7.14
CA HIS A 42 15.00 -2.09 -6.26
C HIS A 42 15.92 -2.71 -5.19
N LYS A 43 16.90 -3.51 -5.61
CA LYS A 43 17.73 -4.37 -4.73
C LYS A 43 18.37 -3.65 -3.54
N SER A 44 18.89 -2.43 -3.74
CA SER A 44 19.53 -1.64 -2.67
C SER A 44 18.53 -1.11 -1.63
N GLN A 45 17.25 -1.03 -1.98
CA GLN A 45 16.17 -0.51 -1.13
C GLN A 45 15.34 -1.64 -0.50
N LEU A 46 15.34 -2.84 -1.07
CA LEU A 46 14.62 -4.00 -0.53
C LEU A 46 14.86 -4.23 0.98
N PRO A 47 16.09 -4.11 1.53
CA PRO A 47 16.30 -4.30 2.97
C PRO A 47 15.49 -3.34 3.85
N SER A 48 15.10 -2.16 3.35
CA SER A 48 14.29 -1.21 4.12
C SER A 48 12.82 -1.62 4.22
N LEU A 49 12.36 -2.60 3.44
CA LEU A 49 11.00 -3.14 3.52
C LEU A 49 10.83 -4.20 4.63
N GLY A 50 11.90 -4.52 5.35
CA GLY A 50 11.87 -5.47 6.47
C GLY A 50 11.25 -6.81 6.09
N LYS A 51 10.29 -7.27 6.88
CA LYS A 51 9.63 -8.58 6.70
C LYS A 51 8.98 -8.77 5.33
N LEU A 52 8.50 -7.69 4.69
CA LEU A 52 7.92 -7.78 3.35
C LEU A 52 8.94 -8.30 2.32
N ALA A 53 10.22 -7.93 2.46
CA ALA A 53 11.28 -8.40 1.56
C ALA A 53 11.58 -9.90 1.69
N GLU A 54 11.17 -10.52 2.80
CA GLU A 54 11.41 -11.93 3.13
C GLU A 54 10.22 -12.83 2.72
N LEU A 55 9.08 -12.25 2.33
CA LEU A 55 7.89 -13.01 1.97
C LEU A 55 8.05 -13.76 0.64
N HIS A 56 7.41 -14.93 0.56
CA HIS A 56 7.18 -15.61 -0.72
C HIS A 56 6.30 -14.72 -1.63
N GLU A 57 6.47 -14.85 -2.95
CA GLU A 57 5.78 -14.01 -3.93
C GLU A 57 4.26 -13.99 -3.77
N ASP A 58 3.64 -15.14 -3.48
CA ASP A 58 2.19 -15.21 -3.27
C ASP A 58 1.75 -14.39 -2.03
N ALA A 59 2.51 -14.45 -0.95
CA ALA A 59 2.23 -13.73 0.28
C ALA A 59 2.47 -12.22 0.09
N ALA A 60 3.56 -11.84 -0.56
CA ALA A 60 3.84 -10.45 -0.91
C ALA A 60 2.75 -9.87 -1.83
N SER A 61 2.32 -10.63 -2.84
CA SER A 61 1.24 -10.23 -3.75
C SER A 61 -0.09 -10.09 -3.01
N ALA A 62 -0.42 -10.99 -2.07
CA ALA A 62 -1.62 -10.87 -1.25
C ALA A 62 -1.61 -9.58 -0.41
N VAL A 63 -0.47 -9.22 0.19
CA VAL A 63 -0.31 -7.96 0.93
C VAL A 63 -0.49 -6.75 0.00
N LEU A 64 0.13 -6.78 -1.18
CA LEU A 64 0.03 -5.70 -2.17
C LEU A 64 -1.38 -5.55 -2.74
N ALA A 65 -2.14 -6.64 -2.85
CA ALA A 65 -3.53 -6.61 -3.29
C ALA A 65 -4.44 -5.79 -2.35
N MET A 66 -4.03 -5.62 -1.07
CA MET A 66 -4.76 -4.83 -0.07
C MET A 66 -4.46 -3.32 -0.13
N GLN A 67 -3.44 -2.89 -0.90
CA GLN A 67 -2.95 -1.50 -0.90
C GLN A 67 -3.80 -0.54 -1.75
N GLY A 68 -4.95 -0.97 -2.28
CA GLY A 68 -5.83 -0.18 -3.13
C GLY A 68 -6.75 0.79 -2.40
N THR A 69 -6.38 1.32 -1.24
CA THR A 69 -7.23 2.21 -0.44
C THR A 69 -6.71 3.64 -0.43
N PHE A 70 -7.57 4.60 -0.76
CA PHE A 70 -7.17 6.01 -0.89
C PHE A 70 -8.17 6.94 -0.20
N PHE A 71 -7.64 8.07 0.29
CA PHE A 71 -8.41 9.20 0.81
C PHE A 71 -8.27 10.38 -0.13
N ARG A 72 -9.40 10.93 -0.57
CA ARG A 72 -9.48 12.11 -1.44
C ARG A 72 -9.22 13.38 -0.62
N ALA A 73 -7.95 13.80 -0.58
CA ALA A 73 -7.54 14.99 0.16
C ALA A 73 -8.01 16.31 -0.48
N TYR A 74 -8.23 16.32 -1.80
CA TYR A 74 -8.71 17.49 -2.55
C TYR A 74 -9.75 17.07 -3.59
N SER A 75 -10.79 17.88 -3.77
CA SER A 75 -11.84 17.61 -4.74
C SER A 75 -12.52 18.89 -5.22
N LEU A 76 -12.79 18.97 -6.52
CA LEU A 76 -13.59 20.02 -7.14
C LEU A 76 -15.02 19.56 -7.49
N VAL A 77 -15.30 18.25 -7.46
CA VAL A 77 -16.52 17.67 -8.05
C VAL A 77 -17.20 16.59 -7.20
N ASN A 78 -16.54 16.07 -6.15
CA ASN A 78 -17.11 15.02 -5.30
C ASN A 78 -16.68 15.15 -3.83
N GLY A 79 -17.63 15.26 -2.90
CA GLY A 79 -17.38 15.46 -1.46
C GLY A 79 -17.05 14.19 -0.67
N GLY A 80 -16.71 13.07 -1.33
CA GLY A 80 -16.21 11.85 -0.68
C GLY A 80 -17.26 10.99 0.04
N ARG A 81 -18.56 11.18 -0.21
CA ARG A 81 -19.62 10.42 0.49
C ARG A 81 -19.90 9.03 -0.08
N LYS A 82 -19.47 8.75 -1.30
CA LYS A 82 -19.56 7.43 -1.93
C LYS A 82 -18.16 6.94 -2.20
N VAL A 83 -17.93 5.65 -1.97
CA VAL A 83 -16.67 5.00 -2.31
C VAL A 83 -16.56 4.92 -3.83
N GLU A 84 -15.48 5.48 -4.36
CA GLU A 84 -15.12 5.41 -5.77
C GLU A 84 -14.27 4.15 -6.02
N THR A 85 -14.30 3.63 -7.25
CA THR A 85 -13.49 2.46 -7.65
C THR A 85 -12.45 2.80 -8.71
N ASP A 86 -12.30 4.09 -9.00
CA ASP A 86 -11.38 4.69 -9.95
C ASP A 86 -10.96 6.06 -9.40
N LEU A 87 -9.74 6.50 -9.73
CA LEU A 87 -9.13 7.72 -9.17
C LEU A 87 -9.21 8.92 -10.12
#